data_AF-A0A358AI49-F1
#
_entry.id   AF-A0A358AI49-F1
#
_cell.length_a   1.000
_cell.length_b   1.000
_cell.length_c   1.000
_cell.angle_alpha   90.00
_cell.angle_beta   90.00
_cell.angle_gamma   90.00
#
_symmetry.space_group_name_H-M   'P 1'
#
loop_
_entity.id
_entity.type
_entity.pdbx_description
1 polymer ?
#
loop_
_entity_poly.entity_id
_entity_poly.type
_entity_poly.pdbx_seq_one_letter_code
_entity_poly.pdbx_strand_id
1 'polypeptide(L)'
;MRRSGGPPSSPLKKALSRNLGFTLVFAPFMWFTLSMLHRCNKLISLALCALLLLEQTGFAQTVSLNLSHYLTQSPTPIASNTFRPLHLRYLSYDNLSQDFKLLLDKGDFLKESLRHQVTTSPEKQEKALESETQNLLRYFFIGLALPNDKFWVNLRPDAPDNIIDADLARTDIGRIFLEADVQLKKDTAQFTSPQTPEGKAYWDKLYQKAGELFGTENITIPTLTRPWIVPNEIIIREAPDNAYIYKAT
;
A
#
# COMPACT_ATOMS: atom_id res chain seq x y z
N MET A 1 -48.48 -50.21 -82.19
CA MET A 1 -47.11 -50.26 -82.74
C MET A 1 -46.16 -49.50 -81.81
N ARG A 2 -44.92 -49.99 -81.66
CA ARG A 2 -43.82 -49.71 -80.71
C ARG A 2 -43.68 -48.35 -79.98
N ARG A 3 -43.10 -48.46 -78.76
CA ARG A 3 -42.59 -47.46 -77.79
C ARG A 3 -41.22 -46.84 -78.14
N SER A 4 -40.97 -45.60 -77.67
CA SER A 4 -39.85 -45.11 -76.80
C SER A 4 -39.72 -43.57 -76.95
N GLY A 5 -39.55 -42.67 -75.98
CA GLY A 5 -39.33 -42.77 -74.53
C GLY A 5 -38.30 -41.75 -73.98
N GLY A 6 -38.58 -40.43 -74.03
CA GLY A 6 -38.07 -39.29 -73.18
C GLY A 6 -36.55 -39.00 -73.04
N PRO A 7 -36.08 -37.97 -72.27
CA PRO A 7 -36.77 -36.86 -71.57
C PRO A 7 -36.07 -35.44 -71.71
N PRO A 8 -36.49 -34.38 -70.98
CA PRO A 8 -36.34 -32.95 -71.36
C PRO A 8 -35.47 -32.05 -70.43
N SER A 9 -35.58 -30.71 -70.61
CA SER A 9 -35.05 -29.54 -69.85
C SER A 9 -33.85 -28.82 -70.51
N SER A 10 -33.73 -27.47 -70.51
CA SER A 10 -33.80 -26.56 -69.37
C SER A 10 -34.37 -25.14 -69.69
N PRO A 11 -35.01 -24.48 -68.71
CA PRO A 11 -35.54 -23.12 -68.84
C PRO A 11 -34.52 -22.10 -68.31
N LEU A 12 -33.38 -21.91 -69.00
CA LEU A 12 -32.31 -21.01 -68.52
C LEU A 12 -31.90 -19.92 -69.51
N LYS A 13 -32.54 -19.84 -70.69
CA LYS A 13 -32.22 -18.80 -71.70
C LYS A 13 -33.32 -17.77 -71.94
N LYS A 14 -34.43 -17.81 -71.19
CA LYS A 14 -35.60 -16.94 -71.43
C LYS A 14 -35.96 -15.99 -70.28
N ALA A 15 -35.04 -15.76 -69.33
CA ALA A 15 -35.27 -14.90 -68.16
C ALA A 15 -34.21 -13.78 -68.00
N LEU A 16 -33.50 -13.40 -69.06
CA LEU A 16 -32.36 -12.47 -68.98
C LEU A 16 -32.50 -11.18 -69.81
N SER A 17 -33.72 -10.79 -70.22
CA SER A 17 -33.92 -9.54 -70.99
C SER A 17 -34.95 -8.56 -70.40
N ARG A 18 -35.36 -8.71 -69.13
CA ARG A 18 -36.22 -7.73 -68.47
C ARG A 18 -35.74 -7.45 -67.05
N ASN A 19 -35.27 -6.21 -66.86
CA ASN A 19 -34.94 -5.50 -65.61
C ASN A 19 -33.46 -5.18 -65.40
N LEU A 20 -32.93 -4.31 -66.26
CA LEU A 20 -31.73 -3.50 -65.97
C LEU A 20 -32.04 -2.22 -65.16
N GLY A 21 -33.23 -2.10 -64.57
CA GLY A 21 -33.69 -0.87 -63.90
C GLY A 21 -33.72 -0.89 -62.37
N PHE A 22 -33.43 -2.02 -61.71
CA PHE A 22 -33.70 -2.16 -60.26
C PHE A 22 -32.45 -2.28 -59.37
N THR A 23 -31.26 -2.41 -59.94
CA THR A 23 -30.01 -2.61 -59.18
C THR A 23 -29.19 -1.35 -58.93
N LEU A 24 -29.59 -0.19 -59.48
CA LEU A 24 -28.79 1.05 -59.43
C LEU A 24 -29.23 2.08 -58.38
N VAL A 25 -30.34 1.86 -57.65
CA VAL A 25 -30.83 2.83 -56.64
C VAL A 25 -30.74 2.31 -55.20
N PHE A 26 -30.77 0.98 -54.98
CA PHE A 26 -30.76 0.40 -53.62
C PHE A 26 -29.37 0.07 -53.05
N ALA A 27 -28.38 -0.22 -53.90
CA ALA A 27 -27.02 -0.53 -53.46
C ALA A 27 -26.31 0.62 -52.70
N PRO A 28 -26.35 1.90 -53.16
CA PRO A 28 -25.74 3.00 -52.41
C PRO A 28 -26.49 3.29 -51.10
N PHE A 29 -27.81 3.07 -51.05
CA PHE A 29 -28.61 3.30 -49.86
C PHE A 29 -28.34 2.26 -48.76
N MET A 30 -28.24 0.97 -49.11
CA MET A 30 -27.85 -0.08 -48.16
C MET A 30 -26.41 0.07 -47.67
N TRP A 31 -25.47 0.47 -48.53
CA TRP A 31 -24.08 0.72 -48.11
C TRP A 31 -23.98 1.96 -47.20
N PHE A 32 -24.78 2.99 -47.47
CA PHE A 32 -24.83 4.18 -46.64
C PHE A 32 -25.42 3.88 -45.25
N THR A 33 -26.51 3.11 -45.17
CA THR A 33 -27.13 2.71 -43.89
C THR A 33 -26.24 1.73 -43.11
N LEU A 34 -25.56 0.79 -43.77
CA LEU A 34 -24.61 -0.12 -43.10
C LEU A 34 -23.36 0.63 -42.60
N SER A 35 -22.85 1.61 -43.37
CA SER A 35 -21.72 2.44 -42.94
C SER A 35 -22.12 3.41 -41.82
N MET A 36 -23.34 3.94 -41.84
CA MET A 36 -23.92 4.73 -40.76
C MET A 36 -24.03 3.90 -39.48
N LEU A 37 -24.55 2.68 -39.57
CA LEU A 37 -24.68 1.77 -38.43
C LEU A 37 -23.31 1.38 -37.84
N HIS A 38 -22.31 1.13 -38.69
CA HIS A 38 -20.94 0.85 -38.26
C HIS A 38 -20.26 2.07 -37.62
N ARG A 39 -20.48 3.28 -38.14
CA ARG A 39 -20.01 4.53 -37.54
C ARG A 39 -20.71 4.81 -36.21
N CYS A 40 -22.00 4.55 -36.10
CA CYS A 40 -22.76 4.66 -34.85
C CYS A 40 -22.23 3.69 -33.79
N ASN A 41 -21.96 2.42 -34.13
CA ASN A 41 -21.40 1.46 -33.17
C ASN A 41 -19.99 1.86 -32.71
N LYS A 42 -19.17 2.46 -33.58
CA LYS A 42 -17.88 3.03 -33.20
C LYS A 42 -18.03 4.22 -32.26
N LEU A 43 -18.98 5.11 -32.51
CA LEU A 43 -19.26 6.26 -31.64
C LEU A 43 -19.81 5.81 -30.28
N ILE A 44 -20.69 4.81 -30.25
CA ILE A 44 -21.23 4.21 -29.03
C ILE A 44 -20.10 3.53 -28.23
N SER A 45 -19.23 2.77 -28.90
CA SER A 45 -18.06 2.15 -28.24
C SER A 45 -17.10 3.20 -27.69
N LEU A 46 -16.88 4.30 -28.39
CA LEU A 46 -15.97 5.37 -27.97
C LEU A 46 -16.58 6.16 -26.81
N ALA A 47 -17.90 6.38 -26.81
CA ALA A 47 -18.63 6.95 -25.67
C ALA A 47 -18.62 6.01 -24.44
N LEU A 48 -18.78 4.70 -24.63
CA LEU A 48 -18.66 3.70 -23.56
C LEU A 48 -17.24 3.65 -22.98
N CYS A 49 -16.20 3.69 -23.82
CA CYS A 49 -14.82 3.78 -23.35
C CYS A 49 -14.56 5.09 -22.59
N ALA A 50 -15.10 6.23 -23.06
CA ALA A 50 -14.97 7.51 -22.37
C ALA A 50 -15.70 7.51 -21.01
N LEU A 51 -16.89 6.91 -20.93
CA LEU A 51 -17.63 6.73 -19.67
C LEU A 51 -16.88 5.81 -18.70
N LEU A 52 -16.31 4.71 -19.17
CA LEU A 52 -15.51 3.80 -18.34
C LEU A 52 -14.19 4.44 -17.84
N LEU A 53 -13.60 5.37 -18.60
CA LEU A 53 -12.43 6.15 -18.18
C LEU A 53 -12.77 7.22 -17.13
N LEU A 54 -14.01 7.75 -17.14
CA LEU A 54 -14.50 8.72 -16.17
C LEU A 54 -14.93 8.08 -14.83
N GLU A 55 -15.32 6.80 -14.84
CA GLU A 55 -15.68 6.03 -13.63
C GLU A 55 -14.46 5.69 -12.74
N GLN A 56 -13.23 5.68 -13.29
CA GLN A 56 -12.05 5.26 -12.53
C GLN A 56 -11.56 6.29 -11.49
N THR A 57 -12.02 7.54 -11.53
CA THR A 57 -11.55 8.57 -10.60
C THR A 57 -12.33 8.65 -9.28
N GLY A 58 -13.45 7.92 -9.14
CA GLY A 58 -14.34 8.00 -7.98
C GLY A 58 -14.09 6.99 -6.86
N PHE A 59 -13.54 5.80 -7.17
CA PHE A 59 -13.47 4.68 -6.22
C PHE A 59 -12.15 4.53 -5.47
N ALA A 60 -11.16 5.38 -5.74
CA ALA A 60 -9.84 5.30 -5.12
C ALA A 60 -9.68 6.19 -3.87
N GLN A 61 -10.77 6.70 -3.29
CA GLN A 61 -10.71 7.41 -2.01
C GLN A 61 -10.75 6.42 -0.85
N THR A 62 -9.65 5.71 -0.61
CA THR A 62 -9.47 5.05 0.68
C THR A 62 -9.22 6.13 1.72
N VAL A 63 -10.22 6.43 2.56
CA VAL A 63 -10.03 7.30 3.73
C VAL A 63 -9.03 6.61 4.66
N SER A 64 -7.76 7.01 4.59
CA SER A 64 -6.72 6.56 5.51
C SER A 64 -6.82 7.38 6.80
N LEU A 65 -7.16 6.74 7.91
CA LEU A 65 -7.14 7.38 9.22
C LEU A 65 -5.69 7.57 9.66
N ASN A 66 -5.18 8.81 9.57
CA ASN A 66 -3.87 9.18 10.11
C ASN A 66 -4.01 9.42 11.63
N LEU A 67 -3.96 8.32 12.39
CA LEU A 67 -4.11 8.36 13.85
C LEU A 67 -3.02 9.21 14.52
N SER A 68 -1.82 9.26 13.93
CA SER A 68 -0.67 10.02 14.43
C SER A 68 -1.00 11.51 14.59
N HIS A 69 -1.66 12.10 13.58
CA HIS A 69 -2.05 13.52 13.63
C HIS A 69 -3.05 13.81 14.75
N TYR A 70 -4.04 12.93 14.94
CA TYR A 70 -5.04 13.09 16.02
C TYR A 70 -4.43 12.92 17.41
N LEU A 71 -3.51 11.96 17.59
CA LEU A 71 -2.81 11.75 18.84
C LEU A 71 -1.94 12.96 19.21
N THR A 72 -1.27 13.60 18.24
CA THR A 72 -0.48 14.81 18.47
C THR A 72 -1.31 16.06 18.79
N GLN A 73 -2.61 16.07 18.46
CA GLN A 73 -3.51 17.19 18.71
C GLN A 73 -4.33 17.06 20.00
N SER A 74 -4.21 15.94 20.72
CA SER A 74 -4.97 15.72 21.95
C SER A 74 -4.52 16.69 23.06
N PRO A 75 -5.43 17.45 23.70
CA PRO A 75 -5.09 18.47 24.69
C PRO A 75 -4.62 17.88 26.03
N THR A 76 -4.87 16.59 26.27
CA THR A 76 -4.28 15.88 27.40
C THR A 76 -2.93 15.32 26.95
N PRO A 77 -1.80 15.76 27.55
CA PRO A 77 -0.55 15.05 27.36
C PRO A 77 -0.78 13.64 27.88
N ILE A 78 -0.91 12.67 26.96
CA ILE A 78 -0.75 11.27 27.32
C ILE A 78 0.64 11.24 27.95
N ALA A 79 0.71 10.86 29.23
CA ALA A 79 1.98 10.67 29.90
C ALA A 79 2.70 9.52 29.20
N SER A 80 3.37 9.84 28.08
CA SER A 80 4.37 8.97 27.52
C SER A 80 5.44 8.92 28.58
N ASN A 81 5.51 7.80 29.32
CA ASN A 81 6.79 7.36 29.85
C ASN A 81 7.73 7.40 28.65
N THR A 82 8.48 8.50 28.54
CA THR A 82 9.13 8.87 27.28
C THR A 82 10.38 8.02 27.23
N PHE A 83 10.19 6.76 26.82
CA PHE A 83 11.28 5.87 26.49
C PHE A 83 12.11 6.56 25.41
N ARG A 84 13.35 6.92 25.75
CA ARG A 84 14.31 7.47 24.79
C ARG A 84 15.25 6.36 24.36
N PRO A 85 15.08 5.77 23.16
CA PRO A 85 16.03 4.79 22.69
C PRO A 85 17.40 5.40 22.43
N LEU A 86 18.40 4.54 22.28
CA LEU A 86 19.74 4.92 21.83
C LEU A 86 19.64 5.50 20.41
N HIS A 87 20.18 6.69 20.19
CA HIS A 87 20.16 7.35 18.88
C HIS A 87 21.55 7.66 18.35
N LEU A 88 21.76 7.44 17.06
CA LEU A 88 22.90 8.00 16.33
C LEU A 88 22.64 9.50 16.07
N ARG A 89 23.59 10.35 16.49
CA ARG A 89 23.52 11.81 16.35
C ARG A 89 24.57 12.38 15.41
N TYR A 90 25.65 11.65 15.18
CA TYR A 90 26.73 12.06 14.32
C TYR A 90 27.38 10.85 13.66
N LEU A 91 27.77 11.00 12.41
CA LEU A 91 28.55 10.03 11.65
C LEU A 91 29.61 10.78 10.83
N SER A 92 30.85 10.33 10.89
CA SER A 92 31.88 10.69 9.91
C SER A 92 32.67 9.46 9.52
N TYR A 93 33.15 9.42 8.28
CA TYR A 93 33.97 8.35 7.75
C TYR A 93 35.35 8.89 7.36
N ASP A 94 36.40 8.28 7.89
CA ASP A 94 37.77 8.58 7.48
C ASP A 94 38.24 7.52 6.48
N ASN A 95 38.47 7.95 5.24
CA ASN A 95 38.88 7.05 4.16
C ASN A 95 40.32 6.52 4.31
N LEU A 96 41.18 7.21 5.07
CA LEU A 96 42.58 6.79 5.25
C LEU A 96 42.69 5.66 6.28
N SER A 97 41.99 5.80 7.40
CA SER A 97 41.94 4.79 8.46
C SER A 97 40.86 3.73 8.23
N GLN A 98 39.93 3.99 7.31
CA GLN A 98 38.71 3.21 7.08
C GLN A 98 37.81 3.12 8.32
N ASP A 99 37.88 4.13 9.20
CA ASP A 99 37.17 4.14 10.48
C ASP A 99 35.96 5.08 10.46
N PHE A 100 34.92 4.65 11.17
CA PHE A 100 33.75 5.48 11.48
C PHE A 100 33.89 6.14 12.84
N LYS A 101 33.65 7.45 12.91
CA LYS A 101 33.49 8.17 14.17
C LYS A 101 32.02 8.47 14.39
N LEU A 102 31.51 8.09 15.56
CA LEU A 102 30.10 8.16 15.90
C LEU A 102 29.87 8.99 17.16
N LEU A 103 28.75 9.71 17.21
CA LEU A 103 28.22 10.24 18.46
C LEU A 103 26.85 9.62 18.70
N LEU A 104 26.68 9.04 19.89
CA LEU A 104 25.44 8.40 20.31
C LEU A 104 24.80 9.19 21.46
N ASP A 105 23.50 9.41 21.36
CA ASP A 105 22.66 9.83 22.47
C ASP A 105 22.13 8.58 23.17
N LYS A 106 22.62 8.32 24.39
CA LYS A 106 22.36 7.10 25.14
C LYS A 106 20.91 6.96 25.63
N GLY A 107 20.13 8.04 25.62
CA GLY A 107 18.74 8.03 26.08
C GLY A 107 18.57 7.31 27.43
N ASP A 108 17.60 6.40 27.50
CA ASP A 108 17.32 5.53 28.63
C ASP A 108 17.91 4.12 28.50
N PHE A 109 18.76 3.87 27.50
CA PHE A 109 19.37 2.55 27.23
C PHE A 109 20.03 1.97 28.48
N LEU A 110 20.83 2.77 29.16
CA LEU A 110 21.53 2.36 30.39
C LEU A 110 20.58 2.14 31.58
N LYS A 111 19.37 2.72 31.58
CA LYS A 111 18.39 2.51 32.67
C LYS A 111 17.60 1.23 32.45
N GLU A 112 17.26 0.92 31.21
CA GLU A 112 16.50 -0.29 30.87
C GLU A 112 17.38 -1.55 30.93
N SER A 113 18.64 -1.46 30.50
CA SER A 113 19.62 -2.55 30.68
C SER A 113 19.82 -2.93 32.15
N LEU A 114 19.54 -2.01 33.10
CA LEU A 114 19.62 -2.26 34.53
C LEU A 114 18.36 -2.95 35.10
N ARG A 115 17.19 -2.84 34.43
CA ARG A 115 15.93 -3.47 34.88
C ARG A 115 15.83 -4.95 34.53
N HIS A 116 16.51 -5.39 33.48
CA HIS A 116 16.60 -6.79 33.08
C HIS A 116 17.95 -7.41 33.46
N GLN A 117 18.26 -7.40 34.75
CA GLN A 117 19.33 -8.12 35.46
C GLN A 117 20.77 -8.11 34.85
N VAL A 118 21.75 -7.86 35.72
CA VAL A 118 23.17 -8.27 35.61
C VAL A 118 24.17 -7.35 34.89
N THR A 119 24.27 -6.04 35.20
CA THR A 119 25.50 -5.27 34.90
C THR A 119 25.73 -4.05 35.82
N THR A 120 26.09 -4.25 37.10
CA THR A 120 26.59 -3.16 37.95
C THR A 120 28.06 -2.79 37.68
N SER A 121 28.78 -3.57 36.88
CA SER A 121 30.16 -3.26 36.46
C SER A 121 30.18 -2.29 35.27
N PRO A 122 30.91 -1.16 35.34
CA PRO A 122 31.07 -0.21 34.23
C PRO A 122 31.54 -0.85 32.93
N GLU A 123 32.47 -1.81 33.00
CA GLU A 123 33.02 -2.49 31.82
C GLU A 123 31.94 -3.26 31.03
N LYS A 124 30.98 -3.84 31.74
CA LYS A 124 29.91 -4.65 31.12
C LYS A 124 28.85 -3.76 30.46
N GLN A 125 28.66 -2.55 30.97
CA GLN A 125 27.79 -1.53 30.35
C GLN A 125 28.41 -0.98 29.07
N GLU A 126 29.72 -0.72 29.08
CA GLU A 126 30.46 -0.26 27.90
C GLU A 126 30.42 -1.30 26.79
N LYS A 127 30.67 -2.58 27.12
CA LYS A 127 30.56 -3.68 26.16
C LYS A 127 29.15 -3.83 25.58
N ALA A 128 28.11 -3.65 26.39
CA ALA A 128 26.73 -3.69 25.92
C ALA A 128 26.42 -2.52 24.96
N LEU A 129 26.89 -1.32 25.29
CA LEU A 129 26.76 -0.15 24.43
C LEU A 129 27.52 -0.32 23.11
N GLU A 130 28.73 -0.86 23.14
CA GLU A 130 29.52 -1.17 21.96
C GLU A 130 28.79 -2.16 21.05
N SER A 131 28.28 -3.26 21.63
CA SER A 131 27.48 -4.26 20.88
C SER A 131 26.24 -3.63 20.24
N GLU A 132 25.54 -2.74 20.95
CA GLU A 132 24.37 -2.09 20.40
C GLU A 132 24.72 -1.05 19.33
N THR A 133 25.86 -0.38 19.47
CA THR A 133 26.40 0.51 18.44
C THR A 133 26.69 -0.24 17.14
N GLN A 134 27.27 -1.43 17.24
CA GLN A 134 27.51 -2.29 16.08
C GLN A 134 26.20 -2.75 15.43
N ASN A 135 25.16 -3.04 16.21
CA ASN A 135 23.82 -3.32 15.69
C ASN A 135 23.25 -2.13 14.91
N LEU A 136 23.30 -0.92 15.48
CA LEU A 136 22.83 0.30 14.82
C LEU A 136 23.57 0.59 13.52
N LEU A 137 24.90 0.44 13.50
CA LEU A 137 25.68 0.57 12.27
C LEU A 137 25.29 -0.47 11.22
N ARG A 138 25.09 -1.72 11.64
CA ARG A 138 24.65 -2.79 10.74
C ARG A 138 23.28 -2.48 10.13
N TYR A 139 22.34 -1.93 10.91
CA TYR A 139 21.05 -1.49 10.39
C TYR A 139 21.19 -0.32 9.42
N PHE A 140 22.05 0.64 9.73
CA PHE A 140 22.37 1.74 8.81
C PHE A 140 22.91 1.23 7.47
N PHE A 141 23.84 0.27 7.48
CA PHE A 141 24.37 -0.31 6.24
C PHE A 141 23.34 -1.13 5.46
N ILE A 142 22.41 -1.82 6.12
CA ILE A 142 21.27 -2.45 5.45
C ILE A 142 20.43 -1.39 4.74
N GLY A 143 20.20 -0.25 5.39
CA GLY A 143 19.54 0.93 4.81
C GLY A 143 20.22 1.45 3.54
N LEU A 144 21.55 1.43 3.48
CA LEU A 144 22.32 1.82 2.29
C LEU A 144 22.36 0.73 1.21
N ALA A 145 22.26 -0.54 1.61
CA ALA A 145 22.42 -1.68 0.69
C ALA A 145 21.11 -2.02 -0.06
N LEU A 146 19.95 -1.73 0.52
CA LEU A 146 18.65 -2.06 -0.07
C LEU A 146 17.97 -0.82 -0.69
N PRO A 147 17.31 -0.96 -1.85
CA PRO A 147 16.45 0.09 -2.39
C PRO A 147 15.28 0.48 -1.46
N ASN A 148 14.83 1.73 -1.54
CA ASN A 148 13.77 2.26 -0.66
C ASN A 148 12.44 1.50 -0.76
N ASP A 149 12.11 0.92 -1.91
CA ASP A 149 10.87 0.17 -2.15
C ASP A 149 10.87 -1.22 -1.51
N LYS A 150 11.96 -1.62 -0.85
CA LYS A 150 12.10 -2.90 -0.14
C LYS A 150 11.62 -2.85 1.29
N PHE A 151 11.52 -1.65 1.89
CA PHE A 151 11.23 -1.46 3.31
C PHE A 151 9.73 -1.49 3.61
N TRP A 152 9.10 -2.66 3.46
CA TRP A 152 7.71 -2.87 3.80
C TRP A 152 7.46 -4.29 4.32
N VAL A 153 6.38 -4.43 5.09
CA VAL A 153 5.82 -5.70 5.52
C VAL A 153 4.30 -5.65 5.44
N ASN A 154 3.67 -6.81 5.33
CA ASN A 154 2.24 -6.94 5.15
C ASN A 154 1.71 -8.21 5.81
N LEU A 155 1.04 -8.07 6.96
CA LEU A 155 0.40 -9.18 7.66
C LEU A 155 -1.11 -9.22 7.40
N ARG A 156 -1.48 -9.17 6.12
CA ARG A 156 -2.87 -9.27 5.67
C ARG A 156 -3.31 -10.74 5.58
N PRO A 157 -4.45 -11.12 6.21
CA PRO A 157 -4.96 -12.48 6.11
C PRO A 157 -5.30 -12.93 4.68
N ASP A 158 -5.65 -11.99 3.81
CA ASP A 158 -6.05 -12.21 2.42
C ASP A 158 -4.88 -12.15 1.42
N ALA A 159 -3.65 -11.95 1.89
CA ALA A 159 -2.44 -11.93 1.06
C ALA A 159 -1.27 -12.70 1.73
N PRO A 160 -1.45 -14.00 2.05
CA PRO A 160 -0.46 -14.78 2.80
C PRO A 160 0.88 -14.98 2.06
N ASP A 161 0.87 -14.86 0.74
CA ASP A 161 2.08 -15.03 -0.09
C ASP A 161 2.85 -13.71 -0.29
N ASN A 162 2.34 -12.58 0.23
CA ASN A 162 2.93 -11.26 0.06
C ASN A 162 3.20 -10.60 1.42
N ILE A 163 4.10 -11.19 2.20
CA ILE A 163 4.39 -10.79 3.59
C ILE A 163 5.51 -9.74 3.70
N ILE A 164 6.59 -9.93 2.95
CA ILE A 164 7.81 -9.13 3.05
C ILE A 164 8.62 -9.31 1.77
N ASP A 165 9.43 -8.31 1.39
CA ASP A 165 10.39 -8.46 0.30
C ASP A 165 11.49 -9.49 0.65
N ALA A 166 11.92 -10.28 -0.34
CA ALA A 166 12.87 -11.38 -0.14
C ALA A 166 14.26 -10.92 0.33
N ASP A 167 14.73 -9.74 -0.10
CA ASP A 167 16.02 -9.21 0.34
C ASP A 167 15.92 -8.69 1.77
N LEU A 168 14.83 -7.98 2.10
CA LEU A 168 14.58 -7.51 3.46
C LEU A 168 14.43 -8.68 4.44
N ALA A 169 13.75 -9.76 4.04
CA ALA A 169 13.55 -10.97 4.85
C ALA A 169 14.85 -11.65 5.29
N ARG A 170 15.96 -11.43 4.57
CA ARG A 170 17.28 -11.97 4.89
C ARG A 170 18.07 -11.11 5.89
N THR A 171 17.47 -10.01 6.37
CA THR A 171 18.10 -9.05 7.27
C THR A 171 17.47 -9.07 8.65
N ASP A 172 18.20 -8.57 9.65
CA ASP A 172 17.65 -8.35 10.98
C ASP A 172 16.53 -7.30 10.99
N ILE A 173 16.59 -6.29 10.11
CA ILE A 173 15.55 -5.27 9.96
C ILE A 173 14.23 -5.89 9.51
N GLY A 174 14.24 -6.86 8.60
CA GLY A 174 13.02 -7.54 8.14
C GLY A 174 12.28 -8.25 9.27
N ARG A 175 13.02 -8.91 10.17
CA ARG A 175 12.45 -9.51 11.39
C ARG A 175 11.84 -8.44 12.29
N ILE A 176 12.57 -7.35 12.56
CA ILE A 176 12.09 -6.25 13.40
C ILE A 176 10.82 -5.63 12.83
N PHE A 177 10.74 -5.43 11.51
CA PHE A 177 9.55 -4.90 10.85
C PHE A 177 8.34 -5.81 11.05
N LEU A 178 8.52 -7.12 10.88
CA LEU A 178 7.44 -8.09 11.11
C LEU A 178 7.01 -8.12 12.58
N GLU A 179 7.94 -8.13 13.52
CA GLU A 179 7.65 -8.10 14.96
C GLU A 179 6.88 -6.83 15.35
N ALA A 180 7.32 -5.67 14.87
CA ALA A 180 6.64 -4.40 15.10
C ALA A 180 5.23 -4.37 14.51
N ASP A 181 5.03 -4.91 13.30
CA ASP A 181 3.72 -4.97 12.66
C ASP A 181 2.77 -5.96 13.36
N VAL A 182 3.28 -7.11 13.82
CA VAL A 182 2.53 -8.04 14.68
C VAL A 182 2.10 -7.36 15.97
N GLN A 183 3.04 -6.67 16.64
CA GLN A 183 2.78 -6.04 17.92
C GLN A 183 1.74 -4.92 17.78
N LEU A 184 1.87 -4.07 16.75
CA LEU A 184 0.88 -3.04 16.43
C LEU A 184 -0.53 -3.63 16.27
N LYS A 185 -0.64 -4.75 15.54
CA LYS A 185 -1.94 -5.42 15.31
C LYS A 185 -2.51 -6.02 16.59
N LYS A 186 -1.67 -6.65 17.42
CA LYS A 186 -2.08 -7.19 18.73
C LYS A 186 -2.57 -6.09 19.66
N ASP A 187 -1.80 -5.01 19.79
CA ASP A 187 -2.14 -3.88 20.65
C ASP A 187 -3.42 -3.21 20.17
N THR A 188 -3.56 -2.97 18.86
CA THR A 188 -4.78 -2.42 18.27
C THR A 188 -5.98 -3.30 18.60
N ALA A 189 -5.89 -4.62 18.37
CA ALA A 189 -6.97 -5.55 18.65
C ALA A 189 -7.34 -5.58 20.14
N GLN A 190 -6.36 -5.51 21.04
CA GLN A 190 -6.58 -5.46 22.48
C GLN A 190 -7.28 -4.17 22.90
N PHE A 191 -6.83 -3.01 22.41
CA PHE A 191 -7.39 -1.71 22.77
C PHE A 191 -8.78 -1.45 22.16
N THR A 192 -9.10 -2.06 21.02
CA THR A 192 -10.41 -1.92 20.36
C THR A 192 -11.33 -3.12 20.56
N SER A 193 -11.01 -4.05 21.47
CA SER A 193 -11.84 -5.24 21.67
C SER A 193 -13.19 -4.88 22.30
N PRO A 194 -14.36 -5.21 21.70
CA PRO A 194 -15.67 -4.94 22.29
C PRO A 194 -15.92 -5.74 23.59
N GLN A 195 -15.04 -6.68 23.93
CA GLN A 195 -15.08 -7.44 25.18
C GLN A 195 -14.52 -6.65 26.38
N THR A 196 -13.80 -5.55 26.15
CA THR A 196 -13.30 -4.67 27.22
C THR A 196 -14.20 -3.44 27.36
N PRO A 197 -14.30 -2.84 28.56
CA PRO A 197 -15.05 -1.59 28.75
C PRO A 197 -14.58 -0.46 27.83
N GLU A 198 -13.26 -0.33 27.63
CA GLU A 198 -12.64 0.68 26.79
C GLU A 198 -12.99 0.47 25.31
N GLY A 199 -12.88 -0.77 24.83
CA GLY A 199 -13.21 -1.08 23.44
C GLY A 199 -14.71 -0.95 23.17
N LYS A 200 -15.59 -1.31 24.11
CA LYS A 200 -17.03 -1.02 23.99
C LYS A 200 -17.28 0.48 23.83
N ALA A 201 -16.66 1.31 24.66
CA ALA A 201 -16.77 2.77 24.57
C ALA A 201 -16.22 3.31 23.24
N TYR A 202 -15.15 2.72 22.71
CA TYR A 202 -14.63 3.04 21.38
C TYR A 202 -15.66 2.75 20.28
N TRP A 203 -16.25 1.55 20.26
CA TRP A 203 -17.25 1.19 19.26
C TRP A 203 -18.52 2.01 19.39
N ASP A 204 -19.02 2.25 20.60
CA ASP A 204 -20.21 3.10 20.85
C ASP A 204 -20.02 4.50 20.24
N LYS A 205 -18.84 5.12 20.48
CA LYS A 205 -18.49 6.43 19.89
C LYS A 205 -18.35 6.36 18.37
N LEU A 206 -17.75 5.30 17.84
CA LEU A 206 -17.54 5.12 16.41
C LEU A 206 -18.87 5.00 15.66
N TYR A 207 -19.79 4.17 16.16
CA TYR A 207 -21.14 4.03 15.60
C TYR A 207 -21.98 5.31 15.76
N GLN A 208 -21.88 6.00 16.90
CA GLN A 208 -22.51 7.31 17.08
C GLN A 208 -22.03 8.30 16.01
N LYS A 209 -20.70 8.40 15.80
CA LYS A 209 -20.12 9.31 14.80
C LYS A 209 -20.53 8.94 13.38
N ALA A 210 -20.57 7.64 13.08
CA ALA A 210 -21.04 7.18 11.78
C ALA A 210 -22.51 7.55 11.56
N GLY A 211 -23.35 7.45 12.60
CA GLY A 211 -24.74 7.90 12.56
C GLY A 211 -24.91 9.39 12.28
N GLU A 212 -24.05 10.22 12.87
CA GLU A 212 -24.02 11.67 12.62
C GLU A 212 -23.62 12.03 11.19
N LEU A 213 -22.71 11.25 10.58
CA LEU A 213 -22.14 11.54 9.26
C LEU A 213 -22.94 10.92 8.10
N PHE A 214 -23.51 9.73 8.32
CA PHE A 214 -24.12 8.92 7.26
C PHE A 214 -25.61 8.62 7.50
N GLY A 215 -26.20 9.14 8.58
CA GLY A 215 -27.61 8.90 8.95
C GLY A 215 -27.81 7.64 9.79
N THR A 216 -29.04 7.31 10.17
CA THR A 216 -29.32 6.21 11.11
C THR A 216 -29.67 4.86 10.46
N GLU A 217 -29.56 4.75 9.13
CA GLU A 217 -29.94 3.53 8.42
C GLU A 217 -28.77 2.54 8.34
N ASN A 218 -28.92 1.36 8.96
CA ASN A 218 -28.10 0.14 8.79
C ASN A 218 -26.60 0.35 8.52
N ILE A 219 -25.96 1.24 9.27
CA ILE A 219 -24.52 1.47 9.13
C ILE A 219 -23.78 0.22 9.64
N THR A 220 -23.08 -0.45 8.73
CA THR A 220 -22.14 -1.52 9.07
C THR A 220 -20.73 -1.00 8.91
N ILE A 221 -19.99 -0.90 10.01
CA ILE A 221 -18.60 -0.46 9.99
C ILE A 221 -17.71 -1.70 9.78
N PRO A 222 -16.82 -1.72 8.77
CA PRO A 222 -15.90 -2.82 8.59
C PRO A 222 -15.01 -2.97 9.83
N THR A 223 -14.97 -4.17 10.40
CA THR A 223 -14.21 -4.47 11.63
C THR A 223 -12.73 -4.76 11.35
N LEU A 224 -12.36 -4.93 10.08
CA LEU A 224 -10.98 -5.12 9.64
C LEU A 224 -10.29 -3.78 9.47
N THR A 225 -9.64 -3.31 10.53
CA THR A 225 -8.74 -2.16 10.45
C THR A 225 -7.39 -2.61 9.88
N ARG A 226 -6.78 -1.76 9.05
CA ARG A 226 -5.45 -1.99 8.49
C ARG A 226 -4.49 -0.97 9.09
N PRO A 227 -4.05 -1.13 10.34
CA PRO A 227 -3.00 -0.27 10.87
C PRO A 227 -1.66 -0.67 10.24
N TRP A 228 -0.83 0.33 9.95
CA TRP A 228 0.55 0.17 9.49
C TRP A 228 1.42 1.29 10.06
N ILE A 229 2.72 1.02 10.15
CA ILE A 229 3.72 2.00 10.60
C ILE A 229 4.26 2.73 9.37
N VAL A 230 4.36 4.05 9.46
CA VAL A 230 5.05 4.87 8.46
C VAL A 230 6.26 5.54 9.08
N PRO A 231 7.39 5.67 8.36
CA PRO A 231 8.53 6.42 8.86
C PRO A 231 8.15 7.88 9.06
N ASN A 232 8.67 8.49 10.13
CA ASN A 232 8.53 9.91 10.39
C ASN A 232 9.67 10.71 9.73
N GLU A 233 9.55 12.03 9.72
CA GLU A 233 10.58 12.94 9.24
C GLU A 233 11.89 12.81 10.04
N ILE A 234 13.01 12.77 9.31
CA ILE A 234 14.37 12.84 9.84
C ILE A 234 15.01 14.13 9.35
N ILE A 235 15.63 14.89 10.25
CA ILE A 235 16.35 16.13 9.90
C ILE A 235 17.85 15.88 10.06
N ILE A 236 18.57 15.98 8.94
CA ILE A 236 20.02 15.76 8.86
C ILE A 236 20.68 17.04 8.33
N ARG A 237 21.84 17.38 8.89
CA ARG A 237 22.75 18.38 8.34
C ARG A 237 24.04 17.72 7.93
N GLU A 238 24.33 17.80 6.64
CA GLU A 238 25.58 17.37 6.04
C GLU A 238 26.65 18.47 6.16
N ALA A 239 27.89 18.04 6.36
CA ALA A 239 29.10 18.83 6.22
C ALA A 239 30.10 18.01 5.37
N PRO A 240 31.24 18.59 4.93
CA PRO A 240 32.12 17.95 3.96
C PRO A 240 32.54 16.51 4.30
N ASP A 241 32.85 16.24 5.57
CA ASP A 241 33.37 14.94 6.02
C ASP A 241 32.45 14.27 7.07
N ASN A 242 31.28 14.85 7.35
CA ASN A 242 30.43 14.37 8.44
C ASN A 242 28.94 14.74 8.28
N ALA A 243 28.08 14.07 9.05
CA ALA A 243 26.66 14.34 9.12
C ALA A 243 26.18 14.39 10.57
N TYR A 244 25.30 15.36 10.86
CA TYR A 244 24.62 15.52 12.15
C TYR A 244 23.13 15.18 12.00
N ILE A 245 22.59 14.38 12.91
CA ILE A 245 21.17 13.98 12.95
C ILE A 245 20.49 14.77 14.06
N TYR A 246 19.73 15.79 13.68
CA TYR A 246 19.02 16.67 14.61
C TYR A 246 17.68 16.09 15.09
N LYS A 247 16.96 15.41 14.20
CA LYS A 247 15.66 14.79 14.50
C LYS A 247 15.59 13.40 13.90
N ALA A 248 15.16 12.42 14.70
CA ALA A 248 14.95 11.02 14.30
C ALA A 248 13.86 10.35 15.17
N THR A 249 12.90 11.14 15.67
CA THR A 249 11.79 10.74 16.56
C THR A 249 10.55 11.55 16.20
#